data_AF-A0A840ZEG2-F1
#
_entry.id   AF-A0A840ZEG2-F1
#
_cell.length_a   1.000
_cell.length_b   1.000
_cell.length_c   1.000
_cell.angle_alpha   90.00
_cell.angle_beta   90.00
_cell.angle_gamma   90.00
#
_symmetry.space_group_name_H-M   'P 1'
#
loop_
_entity.id
_entity.type
_entity.pdbx_description
1 polymer ?
#
loop_
_entity_poly.entity_id
_entity_poly.type
_entity_poly.pdbx_seq_one_letter_code
_entity_poly.pdbx_strand_id
1 'polypeptide(L)'
;MTTDARRLAAAVTDAYAAQAKPPLTQELLAKVRETLEWAVESGAGADSLERLNAALDAFETDLDAVVGPRVASLDEASGTVAMRSRSEAGQPLRAFGGQ
;
A
#
# COMPACT_ATOMS: atom_id res chain seq x y z
N MET A 1 -3.71 0.40 -22.55
CA MET A 1 -2.90 0.11 -21.36
C MET A 1 -3.34 0.87 -20.10
N THR A 2 -4.30 1.80 -20.18
CA THR A 2 -4.81 2.56 -19.01
C THR A 2 -5.82 1.79 -18.14
N THR A 3 -6.52 0.79 -18.69
CA THR A 3 -7.53 0.02 -17.94
C THR A 3 -6.92 -0.85 -16.82
N ASP A 4 -5.69 -1.32 -17.02
CA ASP A 4 -4.97 -2.15 -16.06
C ASP A 4 -4.53 -1.34 -14.84
N ALA A 5 -4.01 -0.13 -15.03
CA ALA A 5 -3.51 0.72 -13.94
C ALA A 5 -4.60 1.05 -12.90
N ARG A 6 -5.79 1.43 -13.37
CA ARG A 6 -6.94 1.74 -12.49
C ARG A 6 -7.47 0.51 -11.75
N ARG A 7 -7.52 -0.66 -12.41
CA ARG A 7 -7.89 -1.91 -11.75
C ARG A 7 -6.88 -2.31 -10.69
N LEU A 8 -5.60 -2.20 -11.02
CA LEU A 8 -4.50 -2.56 -10.15
C LEU A 8 -4.48 -1.67 -8.90
N ALA A 9 -4.58 -0.36 -9.09
CA ALA A 9 -4.66 0.59 -7.99
C ALA A 9 -5.87 0.34 -7.09
N ALA A 10 -7.03 0.01 -7.66
CA ALA A 10 -8.20 -0.36 -6.89
C ALA A 10 -8.00 -1.65 -6.07
N ALA A 11 -7.41 -2.70 -6.67
CA ALA A 11 -7.12 -3.95 -5.98
C ALA A 11 -6.11 -3.78 -4.84
N VAL A 12 -5.07 -2.97 -5.05
CA VAL A 12 -4.06 -2.65 -4.02
C VAL A 12 -4.70 -1.83 -2.90
N THR A 13 -5.54 -0.85 -3.23
CA THR A 13 -6.24 -0.02 -2.24
C THR A 13 -7.17 -0.86 -1.37
N ASP A 14 -7.94 -1.78 -1.97
CA ASP A 14 -8.85 -2.67 -1.24
C ASP A 14 -8.10 -3.63 -0.30
N ALA A 15 -7.04 -4.27 -0.81
CA ALA A 15 -6.19 -5.16 -0.02
C ALA A 15 -5.45 -4.42 1.12
N TYR A 16 -5.11 -3.14 0.90
CA TYR A 16 -4.53 -2.27 1.91
C TYR A 16 -5.57 -1.88 2.96
N ALA A 17 -6.75 -1.42 2.54
CA ALA A 17 -7.84 -1.02 3.43
C ALA A 17 -8.34 -2.14 4.33
N ALA A 18 -8.38 -3.37 3.82
CA ALA A 18 -8.78 -4.56 4.58
C ALA A 18 -7.84 -4.87 5.75
N GLN A 19 -6.59 -4.44 5.68
CA GLN A 19 -5.53 -4.77 6.65
C GLN A 19 -4.96 -3.56 7.39
N ALA A 20 -5.13 -2.35 6.88
CA ALA A 20 -4.70 -1.12 7.52
C ALA A 20 -5.45 -0.89 8.84
N LYS A 21 -4.71 -0.46 9.87
CA LYS A 21 -5.27 -0.11 11.18
C LYS A 21 -4.66 1.24 11.62
N PRO A 22 -5.47 2.27 11.93
CA PRO A 22 -6.94 2.36 11.91
C PRO A 22 -7.57 2.30 10.49
N PRO A 23 -8.90 2.04 10.37
CA PRO A 23 -9.58 2.02 9.08
C PRO A 23 -9.54 3.40 8.42
N LEU A 24 -9.13 3.44 7.16
CA LEU A 24 -9.11 4.65 6.35
C LEU A 24 -10.53 5.12 5.99
N THR A 25 -10.74 6.43 5.94
CA THR A 25 -11.98 7.02 5.41
C THR A 25 -12.04 6.87 3.88
N GLN A 26 -13.24 6.96 3.30
CA GLN A 26 -13.40 6.86 1.84
C GLN A 26 -12.63 7.94 1.07
N GLU A 27 -12.44 9.12 1.66
CA GLU A 27 -11.64 10.20 1.08
C GLU A 27 -10.16 9.85 1.04
N LEU A 28 -9.64 9.24 2.11
CA LEU A 28 -8.26 8.76 2.16
C LEU A 28 -8.04 7.60 1.17
N LEU A 29 -9.01 6.69 1.06
CA LEU A 29 -8.97 5.61 0.06
C LEU A 29 -8.96 6.13 -1.37
N ALA A 30 -9.72 7.20 -1.66
CA ALA A 30 -9.69 7.84 -2.98
C ALA A 30 -8.31 8.44 -3.29
N LYS A 31 -7.70 9.14 -2.32
CA LYS A 31 -6.35 9.70 -2.46
C LYS A 31 -5.27 8.63 -2.66
N VAL A 32 -5.34 7.54 -1.90
CA VAL A 32 -4.43 6.39 -2.07
C VAL A 32 -4.56 5.84 -3.48
N ARG A 33 -5.79 5.60 -3.93
CA ARG A 33 -6.05 5.07 -5.27
C ARG A 33 -5.47 5.98 -6.36
N GLU A 34 -5.71 7.28 -6.29
CA GLU A 34 -5.16 8.23 -7.28
C GLU A 34 -3.62 8.25 -7.28
N THR A 35 -3.00 8.17 -6.10
CA THR A 35 -1.54 8.12 -5.97
C THR A 35 -0.97 6.84 -6.57
N LEU A 36 -1.63 5.69 -6.35
CA LEU A 36 -1.24 4.41 -6.92
C LEU A 36 -1.48 4.36 -8.44
N GLU A 37 -2.60 4.90 -8.92
CA GLU A 37 -2.89 5.05 -10.37
C GLU A 37 -1.75 5.81 -11.05
N TRP A 38 -1.36 6.97 -10.50
CA TRP A 38 -0.28 7.78 -11.05
C TRP A 38 1.08 7.06 -10.99
N ALA A 39 1.38 6.34 -9.91
CA ALA A 39 2.61 5.57 -9.76
C ALA A 39 2.74 4.43 -10.78
N VAL A 40 1.63 3.80 -11.15
CA VAL A 40 1.58 2.74 -12.16
C VAL A 40 1.67 3.34 -13.56
N GLU A 41 0.94 4.41 -13.86
CA GLU A 41 0.99 5.06 -15.17
C GLU A 41 2.33 5.75 -15.48
N SER A 42 3.01 6.27 -14.45
CA SER A 42 4.31 6.93 -14.59
C SER A 42 5.46 5.93 -14.84
N GLY A 43 5.24 4.63 -14.60
CA GLY A 43 6.30 3.62 -14.57
C GLY A 43 6.60 2.95 -15.91
N ALA A 44 7.51 3.50 -16.71
CA ALA A 44 8.18 2.76 -17.78
C ALA A 44 9.44 2.05 -17.25
N GLY A 45 9.33 0.79 -16.84
CA GLY A 45 10.48 -0.12 -16.73
C GLY A 45 11.19 -0.28 -15.36
N ALA A 46 10.60 0.18 -14.24
CA ALA A 46 11.01 -0.30 -12.91
C ALA A 46 9.91 -1.17 -12.31
N ASP A 47 10.22 -1.97 -11.29
CA ASP A 47 9.27 -2.91 -10.68
C ASP A 47 8.04 -2.17 -10.13
N SER A 48 6.86 -2.43 -10.70
CA SER A 48 5.59 -1.81 -10.28
C SER A 48 5.37 -1.94 -8.77
N LEU A 49 5.87 -3.04 -8.17
CA LEU A 49 5.81 -3.31 -6.75
C LEU A 49 6.58 -2.30 -5.88
N GLU A 50 7.78 -1.88 -6.30
CA GLU A 50 8.56 -0.88 -5.54
C GLU A 50 7.87 0.48 -5.55
N ARG A 51 7.31 0.89 -6.69
CA ARG A 51 6.56 2.16 -6.79
C ARG A 51 5.30 2.18 -5.95
N LEU A 52 4.53 1.08 -5.97
CA LEU A 52 3.33 0.96 -5.13
C LEU A 52 3.69 1.06 -3.64
N ASN A 53 4.77 0.39 -3.22
CA ASN A 53 5.24 0.49 -1.82
C ASN A 53 5.74 1.89 -1.47
N ALA A 54 6.46 2.58 -2.37
CA ALA A 54 6.92 3.95 -2.16
C ALA A 54 5.75 4.95 -2.06
N ALA A 55 4.72 4.77 -2.89
CA ALA A 55 3.49 5.58 -2.83
C ALA A 55 2.74 5.39 -1.50
N LEU A 56 2.64 4.14 -1.02
CA LEU A 56 2.06 3.84 0.29
C LEU A 56 2.90 4.45 1.43
N ASP A 57 4.23 4.40 1.34
CA ASP A 57 5.14 4.95 2.36
C ASP A 57 5.04 6.48 2.46
N ALA A 58 4.96 7.16 1.31
CA ALA A 58 4.73 8.61 1.26
C ALA A 58 3.38 8.99 1.88
N PHE A 59 2.33 8.21 1.59
CA PHE A 59 1.00 8.43 2.15
C PHE A 59 0.95 8.20 3.67
N GLU A 60 1.61 7.15 4.18
CA GLU A 60 1.71 6.90 5.62
C GLU A 60 2.53 7.96 6.34
N THR A 61 3.62 8.44 5.72
CA THR A 61 4.43 9.54 6.22
C THR A 61 3.62 10.83 6.33
N ASP A 62 2.74 11.10 5.36
CA ASP A 62 1.84 12.27 5.38
C ASP A 62 0.79 12.17 6.50
N LEU A 63 0.27 10.97 6.76
CA LEU A 63 -0.75 10.73 7.78
C LEU A 63 -0.20 10.70 9.22
N ASP A 64 1.06 10.32 9.43
CA ASP A 64 1.74 10.16 10.74
C ASP A 64 0.94 9.36 11.79
N ALA A 65 -0.06 8.58 11.36
CA ALA A 65 -1.05 7.93 12.23
C ALA A 65 -1.49 6.55 11.75
N VAL A 66 -1.02 6.11 10.58
CA VAL A 66 -1.40 4.84 9.96
C VAL A 66 -0.14 4.08 9.57
N VAL A 67 -0.05 2.82 10.00
CA VAL A 67 0.94 1.86 9.51
C VAL A 67 0.19 0.69 8.92
N GLY A 68 0.26 0.54 7.60
CA GLY A 68 -0.43 -0.48 6.83
C GLY A 68 0.49 -1.59 6.29
N PRO A 69 -0.09 -2.58 5.61
CA PRO A 69 0.66 -3.65 4.97
C PRO A 69 1.43 -3.17 3.74
N ARG A 70 2.44 -3.94 3.33
CA ARG A 70 3.23 -3.71 2.11
C ARG A 70 2.84 -4.69 1.02
N VAL A 71 2.90 -4.28 -0.24
CA VAL A 71 2.70 -5.17 -1.39
C VAL A 71 3.86 -6.15 -1.45
N ALA A 72 3.58 -7.44 -1.30
CA ALA A 72 4.55 -8.54 -1.33
C ALA A 72 4.66 -9.18 -2.72
N SER A 73 3.55 -9.28 -3.44
CA SER A 73 3.51 -9.75 -4.82
C SER A 73 2.29 -9.17 -5.52
N LEU A 74 2.44 -8.93 -6.82
CA LEU A 74 1.42 -8.37 -7.67
C LEU A 74 1.30 -9.24 -8.91
N ASP A 75 0.13 -9.80 -9.16
CA ASP A 75 -0.17 -10.52 -10.39
C ASP A 75 -1.03 -9.63 -11.29
N GLU A 76 -0.41 -9.00 -12.29
CA GLU A 76 -1.10 -8.10 -13.22
C GLU A 76 -2.09 -8.85 -14.11
N ALA A 77 -1.81 -10.13 -14.43
CA ALA A 77 -2.66 -10.95 -15.29
C ALA A 77 -3.99 -11.36 -14.63
N SER A 78 -3.96 -11.69 -13.33
CA SER A 78 -5.14 -12.09 -12.55
C SER A 78 -5.70 -10.96 -11.68
N GLY A 79 -4.99 -9.84 -11.57
CA GLY A 79 -5.34 -8.73 -10.66
C GLY A 79 -5.23 -9.10 -9.18
N THR A 80 -4.42 -10.11 -8.85
CA THR A 80 -4.27 -10.58 -7.46
C THR A 80 -3.15 -9.81 -6.77
N VAL A 81 -3.45 -9.25 -5.60
CA VAL A 81 -2.49 -8.50 -4.78
C VAL A 81 -2.23 -9.26 -3.50
N ALA A 82 -1.00 -9.72 -3.31
CA ALA A 82 -0.55 -10.29 -2.05
C ALA A 82 0.06 -9.18 -1.19
N MET A 83 -0.51 -8.96 -0.02
CA MET A 83 -0.05 -7.99 0.96
C MET A 83 0.61 -8.71 2.13
N ARG A 84 1.76 -8.21 2.60
CA ARG A 84 2.42 -8.65 3.83
C ARG A 84 2.21 -7.62 4.93
N SER A 85 1.70 -8.07 6.07
CA SER A 85 1.66 -7.24 7.27
C SER A 85 3.07 -6.91 7.73
N ARG A 86 3.30 -5.67 8.19
CA ARG A 86 4.61 -5.23 8.73
C ARG A 86 4.90 -5.83 10.11
N SER A 87 3.87 -6.26 10.84
CA SER A 87 3.96 -7.16 11.98
C SER A 87 4.33 -8.53 11.41
N GLU A 88 5.58 -9.03 11.43
CA GLU A 88 6.34 -9.46 12.61
C GLU A 88 7.88 -9.51 12.31
N ALA A 89 8.40 -8.74 11.36
CA ALA A 89 9.72 -9.02 10.77
C ALA A 89 10.87 -8.02 11.06
N GLY A 90 10.87 -7.26 12.16
CA GLY A 90 12.12 -6.54 12.47
C GLY A 90 12.17 -5.44 13.53
N GLN A 91 11.13 -5.18 14.31
CA GLN A 91 11.28 -4.30 15.47
C GLN A 91 10.97 -5.09 16.74
N PRO A 92 11.94 -5.34 17.64
CA PRO A 92 11.57 -5.76 18.98
C PRO A 92 10.63 -4.69 19.50
N LEU A 93 9.42 -5.10 19.89
CA LEU A 93 8.53 -4.31 20.72
C LEU A 93 9.42 -3.80 21.85
N ARG A 94 9.76 -2.50 21.86
CA ARG A 94 10.31 -1.88 23.06
C ARG A 94 9.23 -2.11 24.10
N ALA A 95 9.49 -3.04 25.02
CA ALA A 95 8.62 -3.30 26.14
C ALA A 95 8.46 -1.96 26.86
N PHE A 96 7.27 -1.38 26.78
CA PHE A 96 6.90 -0.31 27.68
C PHE A 96 6.89 -0.92 29.08
N GLY A 97 7.79 -0.42 29.94
CA GLY A 97 7.64 -0.48 31.40
C GLY A 97 8.67 -1.31 32.14
N GLY A 98 9.44 -0.64 33.01
CA GLY A 98 10.13 -1.29 34.12
C GLY A 98 11.47 -0.69 34.54
N GLN A 99 11.46 0.61 34.89
CA GLN A 99 12.23 1.28 35.96
C GLN A 99 13.67 0.83 36.27
#